data_AF-A0A0U9H5N2-F1
#
_entry.id   AF-A0A0U9H5N2-F1
#
_cell.length_a   1.000
_cell.length_b   1.000
_cell.length_c   1.000
_cell.angle_alpha   90.00
_cell.angle_beta   90.00
_cell.angle_gamma   90.00
#
_symmetry.space_group_name_H-M   'P 1'
#
loop_
_entity.id
_entity.type
_entity.pdbx_description
1 polymer ?
#
loop_
_entity_poly.entity_id
_entity_poly.type
_entity_poly.pdbx_seq_one_letter_code
_entity_poly.pdbx_strand_id
1 'polypeptide(L)'
;MFLTDKLSDEINFLDVTYQLDMAFDNILHLSKMLEAKELSEYEKMIFGLEILVRNFADVETLHHEQQYQLLMKILETKMGFKSNDNESQNESTGTAKKEYDFEIDGKRIYASFLMDYGIDLIEQQGELHWQKFLAMFEGLSDKTPFMQVVQIRNMEVPKADKNNQKDRMKIQKLKRKYELEQPNAEAGLEKAAMFLRRNSKVGGK
;
A
#
# COMPACT_ATOMS: atom_id res chain seq x y z
N MET A 1 -16.18 5.42 0.21
CA MET A 1 -16.78 5.49 -1.14
C MET A 1 -18.18 4.92 -1.06
N PHE A 2 -19.19 5.70 -1.46
CA PHE A 2 -20.55 5.21 -1.65
C PHE A 2 -20.78 4.88 -3.14
N LEU A 3 -21.69 3.95 -3.47
CA LEU A 3 -21.82 3.39 -4.83
C LEU A 3 -22.23 4.42 -5.90
N THR A 4 -22.80 5.56 -5.50
CA THR A 4 -23.18 6.64 -6.41
C THR A 4 -22.09 7.69 -6.59
N ASP A 5 -21.00 7.61 -5.82
CA ASP A 5 -19.91 8.57 -5.90
C ASP A 5 -19.09 8.33 -7.16
N LYS A 6 -18.74 9.40 -7.88
CA LYS A 6 -17.75 9.33 -8.94
C LYS A 6 -16.37 9.29 -8.32
N LEU A 7 -15.52 8.39 -8.81
CA LEU A 7 -14.10 8.42 -8.55
C LEU A 7 -13.53 9.67 -9.22
N SER A 8 -13.05 10.61 -8.40
CA SER A 8 -12.44 11.84 -8.88
C SER A 8 -10.94 11.64 -8.89
N ASP A 9 -10.37 11.66 -10.10
CA ASP A 9 -8.92 11.60 -10.33
C ASP A 9 -8.34 13.01 -10.44
N GLU A 10 -8.89 13.95 -9.67
CA GLU A 10 -8.49 15.35 -9.70
C GLU A 10 -8.25 15.88 -8.29
N ILE A 11 -7.30 16.80 -8.16
CA ILE A 11 -7.06 17.52 -6.91
C ILE A 11 -6.75 19.00 -7.18
N ASN A 12 -7.44 19.89 -6.47
CA ASN A 12 -7.22 21.33 -6.57
C ASN A 12 -6.17 21.77 -5.56
N PHE A 13 -5.15 22.50 -5.99
CA PHE A 13 -4.10 23.05 -5.14
C PHE A 13 -3.56 24.35 -5.76
N LEU A 14 -3.51 25.43 -4.97
CA LEU A 14 -3.07 26.76 -5.41
C LEU A 14 -3.70 27.22 -6.74
N ASP A 15 -5.03 27.09 -6.84
CA ASP A 15 -5.84 27.44 -8.03
C ASP A 15 -5.51 26.65 -9.31
N VAL A 16 -4.69 25.61 -9.20
CA VAL A 16 -4.40 24.64 -10.27
C VAL A 16 -5.14 23.33 -9.99
N THR A 17 -5.74 22.75 -11.02
CA THR A 17 -6.31 21.41 -10.96
C THR A 17 -5.30 20.40 -11.50
N TYR A 18 -4.86 19.49 -10.64
CA TYR A 18 -3.96 18.40 -10.98
C TYR A 18 -4.76 17.14 -11.32
N GLN A 19 -4.49 16.57 -12.48
CA GLN A 19 -5.05 15.32 -12.98
C GLN A 19 -4.17 14.17 -12.48
N LEU A 20 -4.78 13.18 -11.85
CA LEU A 20 -4.08 12.10 -11.17
C LEU A 20 -4.11 10.82 -11.99
N ASP A 21 -3.08 10.00 -11.84
CA ASP A 21 -3.07 8.62 -12.29
C ASP A 21 -3.27 7.67 -11.10
N MET A 22 -4.53 7.31 -10.87
CA MET A 22 -4.95 6.46 -9.77
C MET A 22 -5.07 4.97 -10.19
N ALA A 23 -4.45 4.55 -11.29
CA ALA A 23 -4.39 3.13 -11.65
C ALA A 23 -3.66 2.30 -10.58
N PHE A 24 -4.15 1.09 -10.29
CA PHE A 24 -3.66 0.30 -9.16
C PHE A 24 -2.16 -0.02 -9.27
N ASP A 25 -1.69 -0.33 -10.48
CA ASP A 25 -0.30 -0.64 -10.77
C ASP A 25 0.60 0.57 -10.57
N ASN A 26 0.09 1.78 -10.88
CA ASN A 26 0.78 3.03 -10.63
C ASN A 26 0.95 3.28 -9.11
N ILE A 27 -0.08 3.02 -8.31
CA ILE A 27 -0.02 3.12 -6.84
C ILE A 27 0.91 2.07 -6.24
N LEU A 28 0.90 0.83 -6.76
CA LEU A 28 1.83 -0.20 -6.32
C LEU A 28 3.29 0.16 -6.68
N HIS A 29 3.51 0.77 -7.85
CA HIS A 29 4.82 1.27 -8.26
C HIS A 29 5.31 2.38 -7.33
N LEU A 30 4.44 3.35 -7.00
CA LEU A 30 4.71 4.38 -6.00
C LEU A 30 5.13 3.74 -4.66
N SER A 31 4.35 2.80 -4.13
CA SER A 31 4.66 2.15 -2.85
C SER A 31 6.04 1.48 -2.86
N LYS A 32 6.40 0.82 -3.96
CA LYS A 32 7.73 0.20 -4.11
C LYS A 32 8.85 1.25 -4.18
N MET A 33 8.67 2.32 -4.94
CA MET A 33 9.65 3.39 -5.09
C MET A 33 9.92 4.09 -3.76
N LEU A 34 8.88 4.34 -2.97
CA LEU A 34 8.98 4.98 -1.67
C LEU A 34 9.81 4.16 -0.65
N GLU A 35 9.87 2.84 -0.81
CA GLU A 35 10.68 1.94 0.01
C GLU A 35 12.15 1.82 -0.44
N ALA A 36 12.50 2.34 -1.63
CA ALA A 36 13.86 2.27 -2.15
C ALA A 36 14.85 3.02 -1.22
N LYS A 37 15.96 2.37 -0.87
CA LYS A 37 16.96 2.93 0.06
C LYS A 37 17.99 3.79 -0.65
N GLU A 38 18.10 3.62 -1.95
CA GLU A 38 19.04 4.29 -2.85
C GLU A 38 18.56 5.71 -3.20
N LEU A 39 17.27 5.99 -3.00
CA LEU A 39 16.66 7.29 -3.27
C LEU A 39 16.64 8.16 -2.01
N SER A 40 17.04 9.41 -2.17
CA SER A 40 16.82 10.46 -1.18
C SER A 40 15.33 10.79 -1.04
N GLU A 41 14.98 11.43 0.07
CA GLU A 41 13.61 11.85 0.34
C GLU A 41 13.09 12.87 -0.69
N TYR A 42 13.98 13.74 -1.17
CA TYR A 42 13.66 14.67 -2.25
C TYR A 42 13.33 13.94 -3.55
N GLU A 43 14.16 12.96 -3.93
CA GLU A 43 13.91 12.13 -5.13
C GLU A 43 12.60 11.36 -5.00
N LYS A 44 12.33 10.76 -3.84
CA LYS A 44 11.05 10.08 -3.57
C LYS A 44 9.84 11.00 -3.71
N MET A 45 9.96 12.23 -3.22
CA MET A 45 8.90 13.21 -3.35
C MET A 45 8.65 13.57 -4.82
N ILE A 46 9.71 13.91 -5.57
CA ILE A 46 9.61 14.28 -6.98
C ILE A 46 9.09 13.13 -7.82
N PHE A 47 9.69 11.95 -7.71
CA PHE A 47 9.20 10.77 -8.44
C PHE A 47 7.80 10.38 -8.02
N GLY A 48 7.43 10.56 -6.75
CA GLY A 48 6.07 10.31 -6.29
C GLY A 48 5.05 11.21 -6.98
N LEU A 49 5.37 12.50 -7.15
CA LEU A 49 4.55 13.44 -7.91
C LEU A 49 4.54 13.13 -9.41
N GLU A 50 5.68 12.75 -9.99
CA GLU A 50 5.80 12.36 -11.39
C GLU A 50 4.94 11.13 -11.72
N ILE A 51 4.94 10.15 -10.82
CA ILE A 51 4.11 8.95 -10.91
C ILE A 51 2.62 9.33 -10.79
N LEU A 52 2.26 10.17 -9.82
CA LEU A 52 0.85 10.43 -9.49
C LEU A 52 0.17 11.49 -10.34
N VAL A 53 0.90 12.44 -10.92
CA VAL A 53 0.33 13.64 -11.55
C VAL A 53 0.56 13.60 -13.05
N ARG A 54 -0.53 13.50 -13.83
CA ARG A 54 -0.49 13.44 -15.30
C ARG A 54 0.02 14.75 -15.92
N ASN A 55 -0.39 15.89 -15.36
CA ASN A 55 0.08 17.23 -15.75
C ASN A 55 1.28 17.66 -14.90
N PHE A 56 2.33 16.84 -14.87
CA PHE A 56 3.51 17.07 -14.03
C PHE A 56 4.22 18.41 -14.30
N ALA A 57 4.15 18.95 -15.53
CA ALA A 57 4.72 20.26 -15.85
C ALA A 57 4.20 21.39 -14.93
N ASP A 58 2.95 21.30 -14.46
CA ASP A 58 2.39 22.27 -13.52
C ASP A 58 3.00 22.12 -12.11
N VAL A 59 3.50 20.93 -11.76
CA VAL A 59 4.23 20.66 -10.50
C VAL A 59 5.62 21.28 -10.53
N GLU A 60 6.28 21.33 -11.69
CA GLU A 60 7.61 21.93 -11.85
C GLU A 60 7.60 23.44 -11.61
N THR A 61 6.44 24.09 -11.73
CA THR A 61 6.27 25.52 -11.42
C THR A 61 6.22 25.81 -9.91
N LEU A 62 5.97 24.78 -9.09
CA LEU A 62 5.87 24.90 -7.65
C LEU A 62 7.26 24.91 -7.00
N HIS A 63 7.38 25.67 -5.92
CA HIS A 63 8.57 25.56 -5.04
C HIS A 63 8.53 24.24 -4.25
N HIS A 64 9.70 23.80 -3.77
CA HIS A 64 9.87 22.52 -3.08
C HIS A 64 8.85 22.29 -1.94
N GLU A 65 8.59 23.28 -1.11
CA GLU A 65 7.60 23.18 -0.02
C GLU A 65 6.17 22.94 -0.54
N GLN A 66 5.81 23.58 -1.66
CA GLN A 66 4.49 23.41 -2.28
C GLN A 66 4.34 22.04 -2.94
N GLN A 67 5.42 21.51 -3.53
CA GLN A 67 5.46 20.15 -4.07
C GLN A 67 5.21 19.11 -2.97
N TYR A 68 5.89 19.27 -1.84
CA TYR A 68 5.67 18.43 -0.66
C TYR A 68 4.21 18.50 -0.17
N GLN A 69 3.65 19.71 -0.05
CA GLN A 69 2.26 19.91 0.36
C GLN A 69 1.27 19.28 -0.62
N LEU A 70 1.51 19.40 -1.92
CA LEU A 70 0.70 18.75 -2.95
C LEU A 70 0.74 17.23 -2.80
N LEU A 71 1.92 16.64 -2.66
CA LEU A 71 2.07 15.20 -2.48
C LEU A 71 1.30 14.72 -1.25
N MET A 72 1.49 15.36 -0.09
CA MET A 72 0.79 14.99 1.14
C MET A 72 -0.73 15.12 0.98
N LYS A 73 -1.21 16.18 0.32
CA LYS A 73 -2.63 16.34 0.02
C LYS A 73 -3.17 15.20 -0.84
N ILE A 74 -2.42 14.73 -1.84
CA ILE A 74 -2.81 13.59 -2.68
C ILE A 74 -2.87 12.31 -1.83
N LEU A 75 -1.83 12.01 -1.05
CA LEU A 75 -1.76 10.82 -0.19
C LEU A 75 -2.94 10.77 0.80
N GLU A 76 -3.23 11.89 1.47
CA GLU A 76 -4.30 11.97 2.46
C GLU A 76 -5.69 11.84 1.83
N THR A 77 -5.95 12.60 0.77
CA THR A 77 -7.30 12.71 0.20
C THR A 77 -7.68 11.55 -0.71
N LYS A 78 -6.71 10.95 -1.41
CA LYS A 78 -6.98 9.91 -2.43
C LYS A 78 -6.62 8.51 -1.97
N MET A 79 -5.63 8.37 -1.09
CA MET A 79 -5.17 7.07 -0.60
C MET A 79 -5.57 6.80 0.85
N GLY A 80 -6.24 7.76 1.52
CA GLY A 80 -6.73 7.58 2.89
C GLY A 80 -5.61 7.52 3.93
N PHE A 81 -4.41 8.02 3.59
CA PHE A 81 -3.32 8.16 4.53
C PHE A 81 -3.72 9.16 5.62
N LYS A 82 -3.59 8.77 6.89
CA LYS A 82 -3.86 9.66 8.02
C LYS A 82 -2.54 10.18 8.58
N SER A 83 -2.29 11.45 8.38
CA SER A 83 -1.29 12.20 9.13
C SER A 83 -1.75 12.26 10.60
N ASN A 84 -1.24 11.39 11.46
CA ASN A 84 -1.43 11.55 12.90
C ASN A 84 -0.66 12.81 13.34
N ASP A 85 -1.36 13.95 13.33
CA ASP A 85 -0.91 15.22 13.89
C ASP A 85 -1.15 15.32 15.40
N ASN A 86 -1.85 14.34 15.99
CA ASN A 86 -1.98 14.23 17.43
C ASN A 86 -0.97 13.19 17.93
N GLU A 87 -0.06 13.64 18.80
CA GLU A 87 0.70 12.81 19.72
C GLU A 87 -0.25 12.01 20.62
N SER A 88 -0.84 10.96 20.08
CA SER A 88 -1.35 9.85 20.87
C SER A 88 -0.45 8.69 20.57
N GLN A 89 0.59 8.57 21.40
CA GLN A 89 1.16 7.27 21.74
C GLN A 89 0.03 6.37 22.25
N ASN A 90 -0.76 5.81 21.34
CA ASN A 90 -1.42 4.56 21.63
C ASN A 90 -0.36 3.50 21.39
N GLU A 91 0.26 3.10 22.49
CA GLU A 91 0.94 1.84 22.69
C GLU A 91 0.13 0.71 22.03
N SER A 92 0.41 0.46 20.77
CA SER A 92 0.21 -0.86 20.17
C SER A 92 1.53 -1.58 20.36
N THR A 93 1.82 -1.95 21.61
CA THR A 93 2.86 -2.93 21.95
C THR A 93 2.38 -4.31 21.48
N GLY A 94 2.38 -4.46 20.16
CA GLY A 94 2.11 -5.70 19.45
C GLY A 94 2.57 -5.41 18.04
N THR A 95 3.68 -6.03 17.62
CA THR A 95 4.05 -6.08 16.21
C THR A 95 2.85 -6.62 15.45
N ALA A 96 2.08 -5.72 14.84
CA ALA A 96 1.04 -6.13 13.92
C ALA A 96 1.74 -7.03 12.90
N LYS A 97 1.19 -8.23 12.75
CA LYS A 97 1.83 -9.23 11.92
C LYS A 97 1.39 -8.91 10.51
N LYS A 98 2.29 -8.36 9.69
CA LYS A 98 2.04 -8.10 8.27
C LYS A 98 1.35 -9.32 7.64
N GLU A 99 0.09 -9.16 7.25
CA GLU A 99 -0.75 -10.27 6.78
C GLU A 99 -0.40 -10.66 5.33
N TYR A 100 0.03 -9.67 4.55
CA TYR A 100 0.37 -9.82 3.14
C TYR A 100 1.42 -8.81 2.69
N ASP A 101 2.07 -9.11 1.57
CA ASP A 101 3.03 -8.25 0.90
C ASP A 101 2.77 -8.30 -0.61
N PHE A 102 2.49 -7.15 -1.25
CA PHE A 102 2.13 -7.13 -2.67
C PHE A 102 3.25 -7.63 -3.60
N GLU A 103 4.53 -7.50 -3.22
CA GLU A 103 5.65 -8.01 -4.02
C GLU A 103 5.81 -9.52 -3.85
N ILE A 104 5.71 -10.04 -2.63
CA ILE A 104 5.83 -11.47 -2.35
C ILE A 104 4.58 -12.24 -2.79
N ASP A 105 3.39 -11.66 -2.62
CA ASP A 105 2.11 -12.30 -2.90
C ASP A 105 1.52 -11.95 -4.27
N GLY A 106 2.17 -11.08 -5.06
CA GLY A 106 1.64 -10.60 -6.34
C GLY A 106 1.13 -11.69 -7.28
N LYS A 107 1.85 -12.83 -7.39
CA LYS A 107 1.39 -13.98 -8.20
C LYS A 107 0.11 -14.63 -7.67
N ARG A 108 -0.05 -14.71 -6.34
CA ARG A 108 -1.27 -15.25 -5.72
C ARG A 108 -2.42 -14.28 -5.86
N ILE A 109 -2.16 -12.98 -5.70
CA ILE A 109 -3.15 -11.93 -5.89
C ILE A 109 -3.66 -11.96 -7.33
N TYR A 110 -2.76 -11.99 -8.32
CA TYR A 110 -3.11 -12.17 -9.73
C TYR A 110 -4.02 -13.38 -9.96
N ALA A 111 -3.60 -14.57 -9.51
CA ALA A 111 -4.40 -15.79 -9.67
C ALA A 111 -5.77 -15.70 -8.96
N SER A 112 -5.84 -14.96 -7.84
CA SER A 112 -7.06 -14.79 -7.05
C SER A 112 -8.05 -13.85 -7.74
N PHE A 113 -7.58 -12.75 -8.33
CA PHE A 113 -8.42 -11.87 -9.15
C PHE A 113 -8.98 -12.58 -10.38
N LEU A 114 -8.16 -13.36 -11.07
CA LEU A 114 -8.61 -14.15 -12.21
C LEU A 114 -9.63 -15.22 -11.79
N MET A 115 -9.41 -15.87 -10.64
CA MET A 115 -10.30 -16.91 -10.12
C MET A 115 -11.67 -16.38 -9.68
N ASP A 116 -11.72 -15.28 -8.93
CA ASP A 116 -12.97 -14.79 -8.33
C ASP A 116 -13.74 -13.82 -9.21
N TYR A 117 -13.03 -12.99 -9.98
CA TYR A 117 -13.63 -11.94 -10.78
C TYR A 117 -13.48 -12.14 -12.29
N GLY A 118 -12.65 -13.10 -12.72
CA GLY A 118 -12.31 -13.25 -14.14
C GLY A 118 -11.52 -12.07 -14.70
N ILE A 119 -10.83 -11.31 -13.84
CA ILE A 119 -10.08 -10.11 -14.20
C ILE A 119 -8.60 -10.45 -14.34
N ASP A 120 -8.03 -10.21 -15.52
CA ASP A 120 -6.59 -10.25 -15.72
C ASP A 120 -5.97 -8.90 -15.31
N LEU A 121 -5.24 -8.88 -14.19
CA LEU A 121 -4.61 -7.65 -13.69
C LEU A 121 -3.49 -7.11 -14.60
N ILE A 122 -2.89 -7.96 -15.44
CA ILE A 122 -1.86 -7.51 -16.39
C ILE A 122 -2.52 -6.73 -17.53
N GLU A 123 -3.68 -7.18 -18.02
CA GLU A 123 -4.45 -6.45 -19.03
C GLU A 123 -5.11 -5.17 -18.48
N GLN A 124 -5.21 -5.03 -17.16
CA GLN A 124 -5.84 -3.88 -16.49
C GLN A 124 -4.87 -2.83 -15.97
N GLN A 125 -3.57 -2.95 -16.28
CA GLN A 125 -2.56 -1.94 -15.94
C GLN A 125 -2.88 -0.60 -16.61
N GLY A 126 -2.81 0.49 -15.85
CA GLY A 126 -3.18 1.84 -16.31
C GLY A 126 -4.69 2.10 -16.41
N GLU A 127 -5.55 1.09 -16.22
CA GLU A 127 -7.01 1.21 -16.37
C GLU A 127 -7.77 1.00 -15.06
N LEU A 128 -7.41 -0.04 -14.29
CA LEU A 128 -8.14 -0.39 -13.09
C LEU A 128 -7.81 0.58 -11.94
N HIS A 129 -8.75 1.47 -11.66
CA HIS A 129 -8.63 2.45 -10.59
C HIS A 129 -8.40 1.80 -9.21
N TRP A 130 -7.49 2.39 -8.42
CA TRP A 130 -7.03 1.93 -7.10
C TRP A 130 -8.15 1.57 -6.13
N GLN A 131 -9.14 2.45 -5.95
CA GLN A 131 -10.28 2.15 -5.06
C GLN A 131 -11.10 0.93 -5.50
N LYS A 132 -11.22 0.66 -6.81
CA LYS A 132 -11.89 -0.55 -7.31
C LYS A 132 -11.03 -1.78 -7.05
N PHE A 133 -9.73 -1.69 -7.32
CA PHE A 133 -8.76 -2.73 -6.99
C PHE A 133 -8.82 -3.09 -5.51
N LEU A 134 -8.77 -2.11 -4.60
CA LEU A 134 -8.86 -2.33 -3.15
C LEU A 134 -10.17 -3.01 -2.75
N ALA A 135 -11.31 -2.53 -3.24
CA ALA A 135 -12.60 -3.15 -2.92
C ALA A 135 -12.67 -4.62 -3.38
N MET A 136 -12.09 -4.94 -4.54
CA MET A 136 -12.00 -6.32 -5.03
C MET A 136 -10.99 -7.16 -4.24
N PHE A 137 -9.85 -6.58 -3.88
CA PHE A 137 -8.81 -7.22 -3.10
C PHE A 137 -9.30 -7.59 -1.69
N GLU A 138 -9.97 -6.66 -1.00
CA GLU A 138 -10.59 -6.88 0.32
C GLU A 138 -11.77 -7.87 0.24
N GLY A 139 -12.43 -7.97 -0.92
CA GLY A 139 -13.53 -8.88 -1.18
C GLY A 139 -13.15 -10.28 -1.66
N LEU A 140 -11.85 -10.61 -1.77
CA LEU A 140 -11.40 -11.92 -2.24
C LEU A 140 -11.95 -13.04 -1.35
N SER A 141 -12.48 -14.09 -1.97
CA SER A 141 -13.07 -15.21 -1.24
C SER A 141 -12.01 -16.09 -0.59
N ASP A 142 -12.38 -16.74 0.52
CA ASP A 142 -11.51 -17.60 1.33
C ASP A 142 -10.83 -18.75 0.57
N LYS A 143 -11.44 -19.19 -0.54
CA LYS A 143 -10.95 -20.29 -1.38
C LYS A 143 -9.79 -19.86 -2.30
N THR A 144 -9.55 -18.56 -2.45
CA THR A 144 -8.54 -18.06 -3.39
C THR A 144 -7.11 -18.40 -2.93
N PRO A 145 -6.15 -18.56 -3.86
CA PRO A 145 -4.76 -18.83 -3.51
C PRO A 145 -4.15 -17.81 -2.55
N PHE A 146 -4.54 -16.54 -2.66
CA PHE A 146 -4.09 -15.48 -1.76
C PHE A 146 -4.67 -15.65 -0.36
N MET A 147 -6.00 -15.77 -0.23
CA MET A 147 -6.65 -15.88 1.07
C MET A 147 -6.26 -17.13 1.83
N GLN A 148 -6.03 -18.25 1.15
CA GLN A 148 -5.49 -19.47 1.78
C GLN A 148 -4.15 -19.22 2.47
N VAL A 149 -3.28 -18.40 1.87
CA VAL A 149 -1.97 -18.08 2.46
C VAL A 149 -2.12 -17.12 3.64
N VAL A 150 -2.97 -16.11 3.54
CA VAL A 150 -3.31 -15.20 4.66
C VAL A 150 -3.84 -16.01 5.85
N GLN A 151 -4.78 -16.93 5.61
CA GLN A 151 -5.30 -17.83 6.64
C GLN A 151 -4.21 -18.67 7.29
N ILE A 152 -3.27 -19.24 6.52
CA ILE A 152 -2.14 -19.99 7.09
C ILE A 152 -1.23 -19.09 7.95
N ARG A 153 -0.96 -17.86 7.52
CA ARG A 153 -0.13 -16.89 8.27
C ARG A 153 -0.78 -16.49 9.59
N ASN A 154 -2.10 -16.41 9.63
CA ASN A 154 -2.89 -16.03 10.81
C ASN A 154 -3.32 -17.21 11.69
N MET A 155 -3.32 -18.44 11.17
CA MET A 155 -3.70 -19.65 11.92
C MET A 155 -2.84 -19.86 13.18
N GLU A 156 -3.46 -19.98 14.35
CA GLU A 156 -2.75 -20.30 15.57
C GLU A 156 -2.23 -21.76 15.57
N VAL A 157 -1.04 -21.97 16.14
CA VAL A 157 -0.58 -23.34 16.41
C VAL A 157 -1.27 -23.79 17.71
N PRO A 158 -2.09 -24.84 17.69
CA PRO A 158 -2.82 -25.28 18.88
C PRO A 158 -1.85 -25.66 20.00
N LYS A 159 -2.30 -25.53 21.26
CA LYS A 159 -1.53 -25.95 22.44
C LYS A 159 -1.20 -27.43 22.36
N ALA A 160 -0.04 -27.84 22.87
CA ALA A 160 0.38 -29.23 22.84
C ALA A 160 -0.61 -30.12 23.60
N ASP A 161 -1.06 -31.22 23.00
CA ASP A 161 -1.75 -32.31 23.66
C ASP A 161 -1.15 -33.68 23.25
N LYS A 162 -1.65 -34.76 23.84
CA LYS A 162 -1.10 -36.12 23.61
C LYS A 162 -1.30 -36.64 22.18
N ASN A 163 -2.22 -36.07 21.41
CA ASN A 163 -2.68 -36.59 20.12
C ASN A 163 -2.40 -35.64 18.94
N ASN A 164 -2.06 -34.37 19.20
CA ASN A 164 -1.98 -33.33 18.17
C ASN A 164 -0.56 -33.03 17.66
N GLN A 165 0.45 -33.79 18.08
CA GLN A 165 1.86 -33.53 17.69
C GLN A 165 2.05 -33.46 16.17
N LYS A 166 1.43 -34.40 15.43
CA LYS A 166 1.54 -34.44 13.96
C LYS A 166 0.89 -33.22 13.30
N ASP A 167 -0.27 -32.79 13.78
CA ASP A 167 -0.98 -31.66 13.19
C ASP A 167 -0.30 -30.33 13.53
N ARG A 168 0.23 -30.18 14.74
CA ARG A 168 1.09 -29.05 15.12
C ARG A 168 2.31 -28.94 14.20
N MET A 169 2.99 -30.05 13.92
CA MET A 169 4.14 -30.06 13.00
C MET A 169 3.73 -29.67 11.56
N LYS A 170 2.58 -30.13 11.07
CA LYS A 170 2.06 -29.71 9.74
C LYS A 170 1.79 -28.21 9.69
N ILE A 171 1.08 -27.67 10.69
CA ILE A 171 0.77 -26.24 10.77
C ILE A 171 2.06 -25.44 10.82
N GLN A 172 3.02 -25.80 11.69
CA GLN A 172 4.31 -25.12 11.78
C GLN A 172 5.08 -25.15 10.46
N LYS A 173 5.08 -26.28 9.74
CA LYS A 173 5.72 -26.39 8.42
C LYS A 173 5.05 -25.47 7.39
N LEU A 174 3.72 -25.41 7.36
CA LEU A 174 2.98 -24.52 6.46
C LEU A 174 3.24 -23.05 6.79
N LYS A 175 3.24 -22.69 8.08
CA LYS A 175 3.57 -21.33 8.52
C LYS A 175 4.97 -20.92 8.08
N ARG A 176 5.98 -21.76 8.30
CA ARG A 176 7.35 -21.51 7.85
C ARG A 176 7.46 -21.37 6.33
N LYS A 177 6.70 -22.17 5.57
CA LYS A 177 6.71 -22.11 4.10
C LYS A 177 6.18 -20.78 3.55
N TYR A 178 5.20 -20.18 4.24
CA TYR A 178 4.53 -18.97 3.79
C TYR A 178 4.81 -17.75 4.66
N GLU A 179 5.80 -17.86 5.54
CA GLU A 179 6.26 -16.75 6.35
C GLU A 179 6.79 -15.65 5.44
N LEU A 180 6.38 -14.42 5.71
CA LEU A 180 7.02 -13.27 5.10
C LEU A 180 8.36 -13.11 5.80
N GLU A 181 9.46 -13.12 5.06
CA GLU A 181 10.72 -12.65 5.60
C GLU A 181 10.46 -11.25 6.17
N GLN A 182 10.94 -10.97 7.38
CA GLN A 182 10.74 -9.64 7.96
C GLN A 182 11.87 -8.70 7.53
N PRO A 183 11.62 -7.86 6.52
CA PRO A 183 12.12 -6.50 6.53
C PRO A 183 10.93 -5.55 6.65
N ASN A 184 10.44 -5.33 7.87
CA ASN A 184 9.83 -4.07 8.34
C ASN A 184 8.96 -3.25 7.33
N ALA A 185 8.06 -3.91 6.61
CA ALA A 185 7.32 -3.36 5.46
C ALA A 185 5.80 -3.26 5.71
N GLU A 186 5.37 -3.10 6.96
CA GLU A 186 3.95 -2.91 7.27
C GLU A 186 3.49 -1.46 7.08
N ALA A 187 4.31 -0.62 6.44
CA ALA A 187 4.01 0.79 6.32
C ALA A 187 4.67 1.41 5.09
N GLY A 188 4.77 0.77 3.92
CA GLY A 188 5.48 1.36 2.77
C GLY A 188 5.11 2.81 2.47
N LEU A 189 3.85 3.06 2.13
CA LEU A 189 3.28 4.41 1.97
C LEU A 189 3.23 5.16 3.31
N GLU A 190 2.81 4.51 4.39
CA GLU A 190 2.55 5.20 5.66
C GLU A 190 3.84 5.69 6.35
N LYS A 191 4.84 4.82 6.43
CA LYS A 191 6.22 5.05 6.86
C LYS A 191 6.96 5.96 5.90
N ALA A 192 6.78 5.81 4.59
CA ALA A 192 7.41 6.75 3.64
C ALA A 192 6.84 8.16 3.81
N ALA A 193 5.52 8.31 3.94
CA ALA A 193 4.90 9.59 4.23
C ALA A 193 5.34 10.14 5.61
N MET A 194 5.47 9.29 6.64
CA MET A 194 6.06 9.68 7.94
C MET A 194 7.54 10.11 7.81
N PHE A 195 8.34 9.44 6.96
CA PHE A 195 9.75 9.75 6.76
C PHE A 195 9.95 11.04 5.96
N LEU A 196 9.18 11.23 4.88
CA LEU A 196 9.15 12.47 4.09
C LEU A 196 8.82 13.67 5.01
N ARG A 197 7.88 13.50 5.95
CA ARG A 197 7.51 14.52 6.96
C ARG A 197 8.62 14.85 7.95
N ARG A 198 9.37 13.86 8.43
CA ARG A 198 10.42 14.09 9.45
C ARG A 198 11.56 14.94 8.90
N ASN A 199 11.85 14.82 7.61
CA ASN A 199 13.00 15.44 6.96
C ASN A 199 12.67 16.75 6.23
N SER A 200 11.40 17.01 5.85
CA SER A 200 10.99 18.31 5.31
C SER A 200 11.15 19.47 6.30
N LYS A 201 11.02 19.22 7.62
CA LYS A 201 11.27 20.22 8.68
C LYS A 201 12.75 20.57 8.89
N VAL A 202 13.69 19.80 8.34
CA VAL A 202 15.14 19.95 8.60
C VAL A 202 15.85 20.70 7.46
N GLY A 203 15.27 20.78 6.27
CA GLY A 203 15.85 21.44 5.09
C GLY A 203 15.61 22.95 4.99
N GLY A 204 14.92 23.56 5.96
CA GLY A 204 14.65 24.99 6.01
C GLY A 204 15.71 25.77 6.78
N LYS A 205 16.93 25.86 6.24
CA LYS A 205 17.90 26.92 6.58
C LYS A 205 18.73 27.30 5.36
#